data_AF-A0A8S3DSP2-F1
#
_entry.id   AF-A0A8S3DSP2-F1
#
_cell.length_a   1.000
_cell.length_b   1.000
_cell.length_c   1.000
_cell.angle_alpha   90.00
_cell.angle_beta   90.00
_cell.angle_gamma   90.00
#
_symmetry.space_group_name_H-M   'P 1'
#
loop_
_entity.id
_entity.type
_entity.pdbx_description
1 polymer ?
#
loop_
_entity_poly.entity_id
_entity_poly.type
_entity_poly.pdbx_seq_one_letter_code
_entity_poly.pdbx_strand_id
1 'polypeptide(L)' 'MQDSGITDTMKINILSALRTAIETHGSSNMYEVCKSVSNWLDETYGKVWCVIIGETGKAAWFGLYYQD' A
#
# COMPACT_ATOMS: atom_id res chain seq x y z
N MET A 1 -4.82 17.94 10.12
CA MET A 1 -4.81 16.63 9.40
C MET A 1 -6.18 16.49 8.77
N GLN A 2 -6.29 16.77 7.47
CA GLN A 2 -7.54 16.70 6.71
C GLN A 2 -7.68 15.28 6.15
N ASP A 3 -8.93 14.81 6.11
CA ASP A 3 -9.36 13.51 5.59
C ASP A 3 -8.56 13.09 4.35
N SER A 4 -7.77 12.02 4.48
CA SER A 4 -7.44 11.24 3.30
C SER A 4 -8.78 10.69 2.83
N GLY A 5 -9.19 10.92 1.58
CA GLY A 5 -10.42 10.37 1.00
C GLY A 5 -10.48 8.82 0.94
N ILE A 6 -9.72 8.14 1.82
CA ILE A 6 -9.63 6.71 2.02
C ILE A 6 -10.65 6.31 3.10
N THR A 7 -11.72 5.66 2.66
CA THR A 7 -12.76 5.13 3.55
C THR A 7 -12.24 3.94 4.38
N ASP A 8 -12.93 3.58 5.45
CA ASP A 8 -12.56 2.39 6.25
C ASP A 8 -12.61 1.09 5.43
N THR A 9 -13.54 0.99 4.48
CA THR A 9 -13.58 -0.12 3.53
C THR A 9 -12.33 -0.18 2.64
N MET A 10 -11.87 0.97 2.15
CA MET A 10 -10.61 1.03 1.40
C MET A 10 -9.43 0.60 2.26
N LYS A 11 -9.35 1.04 3.53
CA LYS A 11 -8.29 0.59 4.44
C LYS A 11 -8.25 -0.93 4.59
N ILE A 12 -9.42 -1.56 4.77
CA ILE A 12 -9.53 -3.03 4.88
C ILE A 12 -9.02 -3.71 3.61
N ASN A 13 -9.45 -3.25 2.43
CA ASN A 13 -9.04 -3.83 1.16
C ASN A 13 -7.53 -3.67 0.91
N ILE A 14 -6.98 -2.51 1.25
CA ILE A 14 -5.54 -2.23 1.10
C ILE A 14 -4.71 -3.11 2.03
N LEU A 15 -5.13 -3.29 3.28
CA LEU A 15 -4.47 -4.20 4.22
C LEU A 15 -4.51 -5.66 3.71
N SER A 16 -5.62 -6.06 3.10
CA SER A 16 -5.74 -7.38 2.46
C SER A 16 -4.77 -7.52 1.29
N ALA A 17 -4.71 -6.54 0.40
CA ALA A 17 -3.79 -6.53 -0.75
C ALA A 17 -2.31 -6.57 -0.30
N LEU A 18 -1.96 -5.77 0.71
CA LEU A 18 -0.62 -5.76 1.31
C LEU A 18 -0.24 -7.14 1.87
N ARG A 19 -1.16 -7.77 2.61
CA ARG A 19 -0.92 -9.11 3.16
C ARG A 19 -0.66 -10.13 2.05
N THR A 20 -1.50 -10.15 1.01
CA THR A 20 -1.33 -11.05 -0.13
C THR A 20 -0.01 -10.81 -0.86
N ALA A 21 0.39 -9.55 -1.03
CA ALA A 21 1.67 -9.20 -1.65
C ALA A 21 2.87 -9.69 -0.82
N ILE A 22 2.83 -9.54 0.51
CA ILE A 22 3.86 -10.06 1.42
C ILE A 22 3.92 -11.59 1.39
N GLU A 23 2.77 -12.27 1.36
CA GLU A 23 2.70 -13.73 1.26
C GLU A 23 3.24 -14.23 -0.09
N THR A 24 3.05 -13.47 -1.17
CA THR A 24 3.49 -13.84 -2.53
C THR A 24 4.98 -13.59 -2.77
N HIS A 25 5.49 -12.42 -2.38
CA HIS A 25 6.86 -11.98 -2.70
C HIS A 25 7.85 -12.13 -1.54
N GLY A 26 7.35 -12.38 -0.33
CA GLY A 26 8.14 -12.45 0.89
C GLY A 26 8.43 -11.08 1.49
N SER A 27 8.53 -11.03 2.82
CA SER A 27 8.79 -9.77 3.57
C SER A 27 10.20 -9.20 3.36
N SER A 28 11.10 -9.93 2.72
CA SER A 28 12.45 -9.45 2.36
C SER A 28 12.48 -8.71 1.02
N ASN A 29 11.45 -8.84 0.18
CA ASN A 29 11.38 -8.20 -1.13
C ASN A 29 10.33 -7.07 -1.15
N MET A 30 10.57 -6.05 -0.33
CA MET A 30 9.64 -4.92 -0.17
C MET A 30 9.40 -4.13 -1.47
N TYR A 31 10.36 -4.15 -2.41
CA TYR A 31 10.17 -3.53 -3.71
C TYR A 31 9.02 -4.18 -4.49
N GLU A 32 9.04 -5.51 -4.64
CA GLU A 32 7.97 -6.24 -5.34
C GLU A 32 6.64 -6.18 -4.57
N VAL A 33 6.68 -6.17 -3.23
CA VAL A 33 5.49 -5.95 -2.39
C VAL A 33 4.87 -4.59 -2.70
N CYS A 34 5.65 -3.50 -2.63
CA CYS A 34 5.16 -2.14 -2.92
C CYS A 34 4.59 -2.04 -4.34
N LYS A 35 5.30 -2.58 -5.32
CA LYS A 35 4.89 -2.55 -6.73
C LYS A 35 3.58 -3.31 -6.95
N SER A 36 3.45 -4.50 -6.35
CA SER A 36 2.23 -5.32 -6.44
C SER A 36 1.02 -4.60 -5.85
N VAL A 37 1.18 -4.00 -4.67
CA VAL A 37 0.10 -3.23 -4.02
C VAL A 37 -0.24 -1.97 -4.82
N SER A 38 0.76 -1.27 -5.37
CA SER A 38 0.56 -0.08 -6.21
C SER A 38 -0.24 -0.41 -7.47
N ASN A 39 0.14 -1.46 -8.19
CA ASN A 39 -0.57 -1.89 -9.39
C ASN A 39 -2.03 -2.29 -9.07
N TRP A 40 -2.24 -3.03 -7.98
CA TRP A 40 -3.58 -3.42 -7.55
C TRP A 40 -4.44 -2.20 -7.19
N LEU A 41 -3.86 -1.21 -6.50
CA LEU A 41 -4.53 0.05 -6.18
C LEU A 41 -4.92 0.82 -7.46
N ASP A 42 -4.02 0.88 -8.44
CA ASP A 42 -4.24 1.57 -9.71
C ASP A 42 -5.39 0.93 -10.49
N GLU A 43 -5.40 -0.40 -10.58
CA GLU A 43 -6.44 -1.17 -11.24
C GLU A 43 -7.80 -1.07 -10.51
N THR A 44 -7.79 -1.06 -9.18
CA THR A 44 -9.01 -1.08 -8.36
C THR A 44 -9.69 0.29 -8.28
N TYR A 45 -8.89 1.36 -8.18
CA TYR A 45 -9.40 2.70 -7.89
C TYR A 45 -9.22 3.70 -9.03
N GLY A 46 -8.58 3.30 -10.15
CA GLY A 46 -8.48 4.11 -11.37
C GLY A 46 -7.66 5.39 -11.23
N LYS A 47 -6.67 5.39 -10.33
CA LYS A 47 -5.73 6.50 -10.10
C LYS A 47 -4.31 5.98 -10.09
N VAL A 48 -3.32 6.87 -10.19
CA VAL A 48 -1.91 6.48 -9.98
C VAL A 48 -1.59 6.62 -8.49
N TRP A 49 -1.51 5.49 -7.81
CA TRP A 49 -1.12 5.38 -6.42
C TRP A 49 0.39 5.22 -6.29
N CYS A 50 0.90 5.69 -5.17
CA CYS A 50 2.27 5.50 -4.77
C CYS A 50 2.28 4.92 -3.36
N VAL A 51 2.96 3.79 -3.23
CA VAL A 51 3.11 3.05 -1.98
C VAL A 51 4.52 3.26 -1.44
N ILE A 52 4.61 3.70 -0.18
CA ILE A 52 5.89 3.87 0.52
C ILE A 52 5.90 2.94 1.73
N ILE A 53 6.94 2.12 1.83
CA ILE A 53 7.24 1.37 3.04
C ILE A 53 8.55 1.93 3.60
N GLY A 54 8.52 2.32 4.86
CA GLY A 54 9.71 2.79 5.56
C GLY A 54 9.91 2.07 6.87
N GLU A 55 11.15 2.04 7.32
CA GLU A 55 11.53 1.53 8.63
C GLU A 55 12.36 2.61 9.33
N THR A 56 12.03 2.89 10.59
CA THR A 56 12.81 3.81 11.44
C THR A 56 13.16 3.10 12.74
N GLY A 57 14.37 2.54 12.80
CA GLY A 57 15.00 1.97 14.00
C GLY A 57 14.36 0.68 14.54
N LYS A 58 13.09 0.72 14.95
CA LYS A 58 12.32 -0.41 15.52
C LYS A 58 10.88 -0.50 15.02
N ALA A 59 10.46 0.37 14.09
CA ALA A 59 9.09 0.40 13.60
C ALA A 59 9.08 0.48 12.07
N ALA A 60 8.28 -0.39 11.45
CA ALA A 60 7.91 -0.28 10.04
C ALA A 60 6.61 0.52 9.93
N TRP A 61 6.51 1.37 8.91
CA TRP A 61 5.32 2.15 8.60
C TRP A 61 4.98 2.04 7.12
N PHE A 62 3.70 2.22 6.82
CA PHE A 62 3.12 2.11 5.49
C PHE A 62 2.45 3.43 5.13
N GLY A 63 2.93 4.09 4.08
CA GLY A 63 2.42 5.35 3.57
C GLY A 63 1.80 5.18 2.19
N LEU A 64 0.72 5.92 1.94
CA LEU A 64 0.02 5.96 0.67
C LEU A 64 -0.22 7.41 0.26
N TYR A 65 -0.07 7.68 -1.02
CA TYR A 65 -0.59 8.88 -1.66
C TYR A 65 -1.00 8.55 -3.09
N TYR A 66 -1.90 9.31 -3.68
CA TYR A 66 -2.28 9.21 -5.08
C TYR A 66 -2.26 10.60 -5.71
N GLN A 67 -1.99 10.66 -7.00
CA GLN A 67 -2.14 11.88 -7.79
C GLN A 67 -3.50 11.86 -8.48
N ASP A 68 -4.18 13.00 -8.47
CA ASP A 68 -5.31 13.27 -9.37
C ASP A 68 -4.79 13.71 -10.75
#